data_AF-A0A8J7G7U0-F1
#
_entry.id   AF-A0A8J7G7U0-F1
#
_cell.length_a   1.000
_cell.length_b   1.000
_cell.length_c   1.000
_cell.angle_alpha   90.00
_cell.angle_beta   90.00
_cell.angle_gamma   90.00
#
_symmetry.space_group_name_H-M   'P 1'
#
loop_
_entity.id
_entity.type
_entity.pdbx_description
1 polymer ?
#
loop_
_entity_poly.entity_id
_entity_poly.type
_entity_poly.pdbx_seq_one_letter_code
_entity_poly.pdbx_strand_id
1 'polypeptide(L)'
;MKRLSLFFLLMLSFSIIFVPLIFIDSGIIFFMDNSYSSTWSLIVFLLIFYFFDFLFGFVTDAILTAIQALRRRPESFWLTFLVDTVTSFSIVVVLESLTNNVHLTTGTAAGIALAHSLLFYLVASSEVSIKSKKVPIDPHIAKEIQSLLREVDVGTCVDILHEKYPHIPLQDLQKATLWIYNEMQKNAPPK
;
A
#
# COMPACT_ATOMS: atom_id res chain seq x y z
N MET A 1 -36.35 -0.51 6.87
CA MET A 1 -35.42 -1.31 7.71
C MET A 1 -34.09 -1.65 7.03
N LYS A 2 -34.04 -2.12 5.77
CA LYS A 2 -32.75 -2.47 5.10
C LYS A 2 -31.73 -1.32 5.01
N ARG A 3 -32.17 -0.09 4.72
CA ARG A 3 -31.29 1.10 4.66
C ARG A 3 -30.69 1.49 6.01
N LEU A 4 -31.44 1.33 7.11
CA LEU A 4 -30.98 1.65 8.46
C LEU A 4 -29.93 0.63 8.95
N SER A 5 -30.14 -0.65 8.61
CA SER A 5 -29.19 -1.72 8.91
C SER A 5 -27.87 -1.58 8.13
N LEU A 6 -27.93 -1.12 6.88
CA LEU A 6 -26.73 -0.87 6.06
C LEU A 6 -25.91 0.31 6.59
N PHE A 7 -26.58 1.39 6.99
CA PHE A 7 -25.92 2.53 7.65
C PHE A 7 -25.25 2.13 8.97
N PHE A 8 -25.94 1.34 9.80
CA PHE A 8 -25.38 0.85 11.06
C PHE A 8 -24.17 -0.06 10.84
N LEU A 9 -24.22 -0.97 9.86
CA LEU A 9 -23.09 -1.81 9.49
C LEU A 9 -21.90 -0.98 9.01
N LEU A 10 -22.13 0.04 8.18
CA LEU A 10 -21.08 0.91 7.68
C LEU A 10 -20.41 1.71 8.81
N MET A 11 -21.21 2.28 9.73
CA MET A 11 -20.70 2.97 10.92
C MET A 11 -19.91 2.02 11.84
N LEU A 12 -20.39 0.78 12.02
CA LEU A 12 -19.71 -0.22 12.81
C LEU A 12 -18.35 -0.60 12.19
N SER A 13 -18.31 -0.83 10.88
CA SER A 13 -17.07 -1.12 10.15
C SER A 13 -16.07 0.03 10.26
N PHE A 14 -16.55 1.27 10.11
CA PHE A 14 -15.70 2.44 10.29
C PHE A 14 -15.15 2.51 11.72
N SER A 15 -16.01 2.31 12.73
CA SER A 15 -15.58 2.33 14.13
C SER A 15 -14.55 1.25 14.47
N ILE A 16 -14.67 0.05 13.92
CA ILE A 16 -13.73 -1.06 14.16
C ILE A 16 -12.33 -0.73 13.65
N ILE A 17 -12.22 0.07 12.58
CA ILE A 17 -10.93 0.47 12.01
C ILE A 17 -10.40 1.70 12.76
N PHE A 18 -11.17 2.78 12.82
CA PHE A 18 -10.68 4.07 13.29
C PHE A 18 -10.41 4.12 14.80
N VAL A 19 -11.18 3.40 15.63
CA VAL A 19 -10.98 3.43 17.08
C VAL A 19 -9.60 2.88 17.48
N PRO A 20 -9.18 1.68 17.03
CA PRO A 20 -7.81 1.21 17.26
C PRO A 20 -6.73 2.17 16.80
N LEU A 21 -6.89 2.80 15.63
CA LEU A 21 -5.90 3.78 15.12
C LEU A 21 -5.79 4.99 16.06
N ILE A 22 -6.92 5.54 16.51
CA ILE A 22 -6.93 6.66 17.47
C ILE A 22 -6.21 6.27 18.75
N PHE A 23 -6.42 5.06 19.26
CA PHE A 23 -5.73 4.59 20.46
C PHE A 23 -4.22 4.44 20.26
N ILE A 24 -3.79 3.89 19.11
CA ILE A 24 -2.37 3.75 18.79
C ILE A 24 -1.70 5.11 18.70
N ASP A 25 -2.25 6.03 17.91
CA ASP A 25 -1.65 7.35 17.68
C ASP A 25 -1.70 8.21 18.95
N SER A 26 -2.79 8.16 19.72
CA SER A 26 -2.85 8.82 21.03
C SER A 26 -1.80 8.25 22.00
N GLY A 27 -1.55 6.94 21.95
CA GLY A 27 -0.48 6.29 22.70
C GLY A 27 0.91 6.80 22.28
N ILE A 28 1.18 6.85 20.98
CA ILE A 28 2.44 7.39 20.44
C ILE A 28 2.66 8.84 20.92
N ILE A 29 1.63 9.67 20.84
CA ILE A 29 1.69 11.08 21.24
C ILE A 29 1.91 11.21 22.75
N PHE A 30 1.21 10.40 23.55
CA PHE A 30 1.32 10.38 25.00
C PHE A 30 2.72 9.95 25.48
N PHE A 31 3.28 8.88 24.91
CA PHE A 31 4.61 8.38 25.31
C PHE A 31 5.75 9.31 24.89
N MET A 32 5.55 10.18 23.90
CA MET A 32 6.56 11.12 23.41
C MET A 32 6.45 12.54 24.00
N ASP A 33 5.66 12.70 25.08
CA ASP A 33 5.55 13.94 25.87
C ASP A 33 5.18 15.19 25.04
N ASN A 34 4.27 15.01 24.08
CA ASN A 34 3.82 16.10 23.22
C ASN A 34 2.69 16.91 23.86
N SER A 35 2.55 18.17 23.44
CA SER A 35 1.55 19.08 23.97
C SER A 35 0.39 19.32 23.00
N TYR A 36 -0.82 19.36 23.53
CA TYR A 36 -2.03 19.70 22.81
C TYR A 36 -2.99 20.47 23.73
N SER A 37 -3.73 21.42 23.16
CA SER A 37 -4.61 22.31 23.93
C SER A 37 -5.79 21.59 24.60
N SER A 38 -6.30 20.52 23.97
CA SER A 38 -7.43 19.73 24.45
C SER A 38 -7.44 18.35 23.81
N THR A 39 -7.98 17.33 24.50
CA THR A 39 -8.22 16.01 23.89
C THR A 39 -9.08 16.12 22.63
N TRP A 40 -10.01 17.07 22.58
CA TRP A 40 -10.84 17.32 21.39
C TRP A 40 -10.03 17.87 20.22
N SER A 41 -9.04 18.74 20.46
CA SER A 41 -8.18 19.24 19.37
C SER A 41 -7.34 18.11 18.80
N LEU A 42 -6.88 17.19 19.64
CA LEU A 42 -6.16 16.00 19.21
C LEU A 42 -7.03 15.06 18.36
N ILE A 43 -8.25 14.77 18.81
CA ILE A 43 -9.18 13.91 18.05
C ILE A 43 -9.49 14.51 16.68
N VAL A 44 -9.78 15.81 16.61
CA VAL A 44 -10.05 16.50 15.34
C VAL A 44 -8.83 16.48 14.44
N PHE A 45 -7.63 16.73 15.00
CA PHE A 45 -6.37 16.65 14.27
C PHE A 45 -6.17 15.25 13.64
N LEU A 46 -6.33 14.18 14.43
CA LEU A 46 -6.19 12.81 13.97
C LEU A 46 -7.22 12.45 12.90
N LEU A 47 -8.48 12.86 13.06
CA LEU A 47 -9.52 12.61 12.06
C LEU A 47 -9.22 13.28 10.72
N ILE A 48 -8.73 14.54 10.75
CA ILE A 48 -8.33 15.26 9.54
C ILE A 48 -7.11 14.57 8.91
N PHE A 49 -6.12 14.21 9.72
CA PHE A 49 -4.95 13.46 9.28
C PHE A 49 -5.37 12.17 8.57
N TYR A 50 -6.21 11.33 9.17
CA TYR A 50 -6.65 10.07 8.55
C TYR A 50 -7.41 10.28 7.25
N PHE A 51 -8.23 11.33 7.17
CA PHE A 51 -8.94 11.65 5.93
C PHE A 51 -7.97 11.98 4.79
N PHE A 52 -6.97 12.83 5.05
CA PHE A 52 -5.98 13.19 4.05
C PHE A 52 -5.02 12.04 3.75
N ASP A 53 -4.56 11.33 4.77
CA ASP A 53 -3.66 10.20 4.63
C ASP A 53 -4.29 9.10 3.77
N PHE A 54 -5.57 8.78 3.99
CA PHE A 54 -6.33 7.89 3.12
C PHE A 54 -6.47 8.41 1.69
N LEU A 55 -6.82 9.69 1.52
CA LEU A 55 -7.01 10.30 0.19
C LEU A 55 -5.72 10.32 -0.61
N PHE A 56 -4.62 10.77 0.00
CA PHE A 56 -3.31 10.81 -0.63
C PHE A 56 -2.76 9.41 -0.84
N GLY A 57 -2.93 8.48 0.10
CA GLY A 57 -2.56 7.08 -0.05
C GLY A 57 -3.21 6.43 -1.27
N PHE A 58 -4.51 6.70 -1.51
CA PHE A 58 -5.18 6.23 -2.73
C PHE A 58 -4.57 6.82 -4.02
N VAL A 59 -4.21 8.10 -3.99
CA VAL A 59 -3.58 8.78 -5.14
C VAL A 59 -2.16 8.27 -5.37
N THR A 60 -1.35 8.09 -4.32
CA THR A 60 0.02 7.59 -4.41
C THR A 60 0.04 6.16 -4.94
N ASP A 61 -0.83 5.29 -4.44
CA ASP A 61 -0.97 3.91 -4.92
C ASP A 61 -1.32 3.87 -6.43
N ALA A 62 -2.30 4.66 -6.85
CA ALA A 62 -2.67 4.76 -8.27
C ALA A 62 -1.51 5.24 -9.15
N ILE A 63 -0.75 6.25 -8.70
CA ILE A 63 0.42 6.77 -9.42
C ILE A 63 1.54 5.73 -9.48
N LEU A 64 1.86 5.08 -8.36
CA LEU A 64 2.90 4.06 -8.28
C LEU A 64 2.56 2.86 -9.18
N THR A 65 1.33 2.39 -9.13
CA THR A 65 0.82 1.33 -10.00
C THR A 65 0.94 1.73 -11.48
N ALA A 66 0.56 2.96 -11.85
CA ALA A 66 0.67 3.44 -13.22
C ALA A 66 2.13 3.54 -13.70
N ILE A 67 3.04 4.05 -12.86
CA ILE A 67 4.47 4.15 -13.16
C ILE A 67 5.08 2.76 -13.35
N GLN A 68 4.72 1.80 -12.51
CA GLN A 68 5.23 0.43 -12.60
C GLN A 68 4.70 -0.29 -13.83
N ALA A 69 3.42 -0.11 -14.17
CA ALA A 69 2.84 -0.63 -15.41
C ALA A 69 3.56 -0.08 -16.64
N LEU A 70 3.90 1.21 -16.63
CA LEU A 70 4.67 1.84 -17.70
C LEU A 70 6.11 1.32 -17.77
N ARG A 71 6.76 1.12 -16.62
CA ARG A 71 8.14 0.60 -16.54
C ARG A 71 8.23 -0.92 -16.68
N ARG A 72 7.11 -1.64 -16.73
CA ARG A 72 7.01 -3.11 -16.75
C ARG A 72 7.87 -3.78 -15.65
N ARG A 73 8.02 -3.11 -14.51
CA ARG A 73 8.82 -3.59 -13.37
C ARG A 73 7.91 -4.07 -12.24
N PRO A 74 8.34 -5.08 -11.47
CA PRO A 74 7.63 -5.46 -10.26
C PRO A 74 7.56 -4.29 -9.28
N GLU A 75 6.49 -4.27 -8.50
CA GLU A 75 6.33 -3.34 -7.40
C GLU A 75 7.51 -3.45 -6.43
N SER A 76 8.19 -2.33 -6.21
CA SER A 76 9.29 -2.28 -5.25
C SER A 76 8.72 -1.92 -3.89
N PHE A 77 8.66 -2.91 -3.00
CA PHE A 77 8.23 -2.76 -1.60
C PHE A 77 8.84 -1.51 -0.93
N TRP A 78 10.17 -1.34 -1.03
CA TRP A 78 10.87 -0.23 -0.40
C TRP A 78 10.45 1.11 -0.96
N LEU A 79 10.16 1.19 -2.26
CA LEU A 79 9.74 2.43 -2.89
C LEU A 79 8.33 2.82 -2.46
N THR A 80 7.38 1.87 -2.47
CA THR A 80 6.01 2.11 -1.98
C THR A 80 6.03 2.52 -0.51
N PHE A 81 6.72 1.75 0.34
CA PHE A 81 6.84 2.06 1.77
C PHE A 81 7.47 3.44 2.05
N LEU A 82 8.52 3.82 1.32
CA LEU A 82 9.15 5.13 1.47
C LEU A 82 8.22 6.26 1.02
N VAL A 83 7.54 6.10 -0.11
CA VAL A 83 6.61 7.10 -0.63
C VAL A 83 5.44 7.30 0.33
N ASP A 84 4.86 6.23 0.85
CA ASP A 84 3.77 6.30 1.81
C ASP A 84 4.24 6.98 3.11
N THR A 85 5.40 6.58 3.63
CA THR A 85 5.96 7.17 4.86
C THR A 85 6.23 8.67 4.70
N VAL A 86 6.82 9.08 3.58
CA VAL A 86 7.08 10.50 3.30
C VAL A 86 5.77 11.27 3.13
N THR A 87 4.77 10.66 2.50
CA THR A 87 3.44 11.26 2.30
C THR A 87 2.75 11.47 3.63
N SER A 88 2.62 10.43 4.45
CA SER A 88 2.01 10.50 5.79
C SER A 88 2.75 11.51 6.67
N PHE A 89 4.08 11.48 6.68
CA PHE A 89 4.89 12.44 7.45
C PHE A 89 4.64 13.89 7.00
N SER A 90 4.59 14.12 5.69
CA SER A 90 4.34 15.45 5.14
C SER A 90 2.95 15.97 5.54
N ILE A 91 1.93 15.10 5.52
CA ILE A 91 0.58 15.46 5.95
C ILE A 91 0.56 15.83 7.43
N VAL A 92 1.22 15.06 8.31
CA VAL A 92 1.31 15.39 9.74
C VAL A 92 1.96 16.75 9.95
N VAL A 93 3.11 17.02 9.32
CA VAL A 93 3.83 18.29 9.46
C VAL A 93 3.02 19.47 8.92
N VAL A 94 2.35 19.30 7.78
CA VAL A 94 1.48 20.33 7.20
C VAL A 94 0.30 20.60 8.11
N LEU A 95 -0.36 19.57 8.62
CA LEU A 95 -1.48 19.73 9.54
C LEU A 95 -1.06 20.39 10.83
N GLU A 96 0.08 20.00 11.41
CA GLU A 96 0.63 20.64 12.60
C GLU A 96 0.85 22.13 12.36
N SER A 97 1.46 22.50 11.24
CA SER A 97 1.66 23.91 10.85
C SER A 97 0.35 24.68 10.63
N LEU A 98 -0.72 24.01 10.23
CA LEU A 98 -2.05 24.63 10.03
C LEU A 98 -2.85 24.70 11.34
N THR A 99 -2.57 23.80 12.29
CA THR A 99 -3.25 23.73 13.57
C THR A 99 -2.35 24.18 14.71
N ASN A 100 -2.49 25.44 15.15
CA ASN A 100 -1.76 25.99 16.30
C ASN A 100 -2.12 25.34 17.67
N ASN A 101 -2.85 24.23 17.68
CA ASN A 101 -3.43 23.61 18.88
C ASN A 101 -2.79 22.25 19.24
N VAL A 102 -1.94 21.72 18.36
CA VAL A 102 -1.26 20.43 18.52
C VAL A 102 0.19 20.65 18.13
N HIS A 103 1.12 20.33 19.02
CA HIS A 103 2.55 20.43 18.78
C HIS A 103 3.16 19.04 18.94
N LEU A 104 3.72 18.53 17.85
CA LEU A 104 4.33 17.22 17.77
C LEU A 104 5.83 17.37 17.57
N THR A 105 6.62 16.59 18.29
CA THR A 105 8.02 16.46 17.94
C THR A 105 8.16 15.75 16.59
N THR A 106 9.26 16.02 15.88
CA THR A 106 9.59 15.31 14.63
C THR A 106 9.56 13.79 14.81
N GLY A 107 9.99 13.30 15.98
CA GLY A 107 9.96 11.87 16.29
C GLY A 107 8.55 11.30 16.37
N THR A 108 7.60 12.05 16.90
CA THR A 108 6.18 11.64 16.98
C THR A 108 5.53 11.65 15.61
N ALA A 109 5.78 12.68 14.80
CA ALA A 109 5.31 12.72 13.42
C ALA A 109 5.85 11.53 12.61
N ALA A 110 7.13 11.18 12.79
CA ALA A 110 7.73 10.00 12.17
C ALA A 110 7.12 8.69 12.68
N GLY A 111 6.86 8.57 13.99
CA GLY A 111 6.22 7.40 14.59
C GLY A 111 4.82 7.14 14.03
N ILE A 112 4.00 8.20 13.91
CA ILE A 112 2.67 8.14 13.30
C ILE A 112 2.79 7.73 11.84
N ALA A 113 3.65 8.40 11.05
CA ALA A 113 3.85 8.07 9.64
C ALA A 113 4.26 6.61 9.42
N LEU A 114 5.19 6.09 10.24
CA LEU A 114 5.63 4.68 10.16
C LEU A 114 4.51 3.71 10.52
N ALA A 115 3.69 4.01 11.53
CA ALA A 115 2.57 3.17 11.92
C ALA A 115 1.54 3.05 10.78
N HIS A 116 1.25 4.17 10.10
CA HIS A 116 0.32 4.20 8.97
C HIS A 116 0.86 3.50 7.74
N SER A 117 2.10 3.75 7.33
CA SER A 117 2.75 3.00 6.24
C SER A 117 2.76 1.50 6.48
N LEU A 118 3.00 1.07 7.72
CA LEU A 118 2.98 -0.33 8.09
C LEU A 118 1.55 -0.91 7.98
N LEU A 119 0.54 -0.14 8.35
CA LEU A 119 -0.86 -0.55 8.24
C LEU A 119 -1.28 -0.70 6.78
N PHE A 120 -0.97 0.26 5.91
CA PHE A 120 -1.20 0.15 4.47
C PHE A 120 -0.51 -1.06 3.88
N TYR A 121 0.73 -1.33 4.28
CA TYR A 121 1.44 -2.53 3.85
C TYR A 121 0.76 -3.83 4.30
N LEU A 122 0.31 -3.92 5.56
CA LEU A 122 -0.40 -5.10 6.06
C LEU A 122 -1.71 -5.33 5.27
N VAL A 123 -2.41 -4.27 4.91
CA VAL A 123 -3.61 -4.35 4.06
C VAL A 123 -3.23 -4.81 2.65
N ALA A 124 -2.25 -4.20 1.99
CA ALA A 124 -1.83 -4.56 0.64
C ALA A 124 -1.34 -6.02 0.53
N SER A 125 -0.53 -6.48 1.50
CA SER A 125 -0.05 -7.85 1.54
C SER A 125 -1.16 -8.89 1.72
N SER A 126 -2.26 -8.53 2.40
CA SER A 126 -3.44 -9.40 2.53
C SER A 126 -4.18 -9.58 1.20
N GLU A 127 -4.20 -8.57 0.32
CA GLU A 127 -4.86 -8.65 -0.99
C GLU A 127 -4.13 -9.54 -1.99
N VAL A 128 -2.79 -9.55 -1.95
CA VAL A 128 -1.95 -10.38 -2.83
C VAL A 128 -2.23 -11.88 -2.63
N SER A 129 -2.58 -12.29 -1.41
CA SER A 129 -2.99 -13.66 -1.09
C SER A 129 -4.32 -14.05 -1.75
N ILE A 130 -5.24 -13.09 -1.93
CA ILE A 130 -6.60 -13.34 -2.44
C ILE A 130 -6.66 -13.23 -3.97
N LYS A 131 -5.82 -12.39 -4.59
CA LYS A 131 -5.77 -12.19 -6.06
C LYS A 131 -4.85 -13.16 -6.81
N SER A 132 -4.28 -14.18 -6.14
CA SER A 132 -3.60 -15.30 -6.82
C SER A 132 -4.58 -16.27 -7.50
N LYS A 133 -5.53 -15.74 -8.29
CA LYS A 133 -6.18 -16.57 -9.31
C LYS A 133 -5.14 -16.83 -10.39
N LYS A 134 -4.75 -18.10 -10.51
CA LYS A 134 -3.92 -18.63 -11.59
C LYS A 134 -4.50 -18.11 -12.91
N VAL A 135 -3.81 -17.16 -13.55
CA VAL A 135 -4.21 -16.71 -14.89
C VAL A 135 -4.07 -17.94 -15.78
N PRO A 136 -5.14 -18.40 -16.45
CA PRO A 136 -5.09 -19.61 -17.27
C PRO A 136 -4.26 -19.31 -18.52
N ILE A 137 -2.94 -19.42 -18.38
CA ILE A 137 -1.99 -19.32 -19.48
C ILE A 137 -1.54 -20.71 -19.85
N ASP A 138 -1.32 -20.90 -21.15
CA ASP A 138 -0.88 -22.15 -21.72
C ASP A 138 0.37 -22.65 -20.97
N PRO A 139 0.40 -23.93 -20.52
CA PRO A 139 1.57 -24.53 -19.88
C PRO A 139 2.87 -24.36 -20.67
N HIS A 140 2.79 -24.26 -22.00
CA HIS A 140 3.94 -23.99 -22.86
C HIS A 140 4.52 -22.59 -22.64
N ILE A 141 3.66 -21.58 -22.58
CA ILE A 141 4.05 -20.18 -22.33
C ILE A 141 4.59 -20.03 -20.91
N ALA A 142 4.02 -20.74 -19.93
CA ALA A 142 4.50 -20.75 -18.55
C ALA A 142 5.94 -21.29 -18.43
N LYS A 143 6.26 -22.39 -19.15
CA LYS A 143 7.65 -22.91 -19.19
C LYS A 143 8.60 -21.94 -19.87
N GLU A 144 8.15 -21.28 -20.94
CA GLU A 144 8.96 -20.31 -21.67
C GLU A 144 9.26 -19.06 -20.82
N ILE A 145 8.27 -18.54 -20.09
CA ILE A 145 8.45 -17.50 -19.09
C ILE A 145 9.53 -17.91 -18.08
N GLN A 146 9.45 -19.15 -17.57
CA GLN A 146 10.41 -19.64 -16.58
C GLN A 146 11.84 -19.72 -17.13
N SER A 147 12.02 -20.12 -18.40
CA SER A 147 13.34 -20.09 -19.04
C SER A 147 13.84 -18.67 -19.27
N LEU A 148 13.00 -17.76 -19.76
CA LEU A 148 13.37 -16.38 -20.04
C LEU A 148 13.76 -15.63 -18.75
N LEU A 149 13.01 -15.82 -17.66
CA LEU A 149 13.31 -15.21 -16.36
C LEU A 149 14.63 -15.68 -15.71
N ARG A 150 15.26 -16.74 -16.22
CA ARG A 150 16.62 -17.14 -15.78
C ARG A 150 17.71 -16.33 -16.46
N GLU A 151 17.44 -15.77 -17.63
CA GLU A 151 18.43 -15.09 -18.48
C GLU A 151 18.21 -13.57 -18.52
N VAL A 152 16.96 -13.13 -18.44
CA VAL A 152 16.57 -11.72 -18.56
C VAL A 152 15.69 -11.27 -17.40
N ASP A 153 15.60 -9.95 -17.20
CA ASP A 153 14.71 -9.36 -16.20
C ASP A 153 13.22 -9.47 -16.60
N VAL A 154 12.34 -9.28 -15.62
CA VAL A 154 10.88 -9.39 -15.78
C VAL A 154 10.35 -8.49 -16.91
N GLY A 155 10.87 -7.27 -17.04
CA GLY A 155 10.42 -6.32 -18.06
C GLY A 155 10.77 -6.82 -19.46
N THR A 156 12.03 -7.18 -19.67
CA THR A 156 12.52 -7.72 -20.95
C THR A 156 11.82 -9.04 -21.31
N CYS A 157 11.52 -9.90 -20.33
CA CYS A 157 10.77 -11.14 -20.54
C CYS A 157 9.35 -10.84 -21.08
N VAL A 158 8.65 -9.86 -20.51
CA VAL A 158 7.32 -9.43 -20.98
C VAL A 158 7.41 -8.87 -22.40
N ASP A 159 8.46 -8.10 -22.72
CA ASP A 159 8.64 -7.52 -24.05
C ASP A 159 8.78 -8.61 -25.13
N ILE A 160 9.67 -9.58 -24.89
CA ILE A 160 9.89 -10.73 -25.78
C ILE A 160 8.60 -11.53 -25.96
N LEU A 161 7.86 -11.78 -24.88
CA LEU A 161 6.62 -12.55 -24.93
C LEU A 161 5.48 -11.81 -25.62
N HIS A 162 5.40 -10.48 -25.47
CA HIS A 162 4.38 -9.69 -26.15
C HIS A 162 4.62 -9.63 -27.66
N GLU A 163 5.89 -9.56 -28.08
CA GLU A 163 6.26 -9.63 -29.49
C GLU A 163 5.96 -11.02 -30.09
N LYS A 164 6.23 -12.09 -29.33
CA LYS A 164 6.00 -13.48 -29.77
C LYS A 164 4.53 -13.89 -29.73
N TYR A 165 3.75 -13.36 -28.78
CA TYR A 165 2.33 -13.69 -28.57
C TYR A 165 1.45 -12.41 -28.55
N PRO A 166 1.33 -11.68 -29.68
CA PRO A 166 0.63 -10.39 -29.72
C PRO A 166 -0.88 -10.49 -29.49
N HIS A 167 -1.45 -11.70 -29.61
CA HIS A 167 -2.86 -11.98 -29.35
C HIS A 167 -3.20 -12.06 -27.85
N ILE A 168 -2.20 -12.18 -26.98
CA ILE A 168 -2.40 -12.24 -25.53
C ILE A 168 -2.33 -10.80 -24.97
N PRO A 169 -3.32 -10.38 -24.17
CA PRO A 169 -3.28 -9.07 -23.53
C PRO A 169 -1.99 -8.89 -22.72
N LEU A 170 -1.33 -7.73 -22.88
CA LEU A 170 -0.08 -7.41 -22.18
C LEU A 170 -0.24 -7.55 -20.66
N GLN A 171 -1.40 -7.17 -20.11
CA GLN A 171 -1.71 -7.29 -18.69
C GLN A 171 -1.71 -8.75 -18.21
N ASP A 172 -2.15 -9.69 -19.03
CA ASP A 172 -2.19 -11.10 -18.68
C ASP A 172 -0.77 -11.70 -18.73
N LEU A 173 0.03 -11.35 -19.74
CA LEU A 173 1.45 -11.70 -19.80
C LEU A 173 2.23 -11.15 -18.60
N GLN A 174 2.04 -9.87 -18.26
CA GLN A 174 2.67 -9.25 -17.09
C GLN A 174 2.31 -9.98 -15.79
N LYS A 175 1.02 -10.25 -15.57
CA LYS A 175 0.56 -10.98 -14.38
C LYS A 175 1.16 -12.39 -14.30
N ALA A 176 1.23 -13.09 -15.43
CA ALA A 176 1.84 -14.42 -15.52
C ALA A 176 3.32 -14.40 -15.18
N THR A 177 4.06 -13.48 -15.82
CA THR A 177 5.50 -13.34 -15.63
C THR A 177 5.82 -12.97 -14.18
N LEU A 178 5.07 -12.04 -13.59
CA LEU A 178 5.21 -11.68 -12.18
C LEU A 178 4.86 -12.84 -11.24
N TRP A 179 3.79 -13.58 -11.52
CA TRP A 179 3.40 -14.74 -10.72
C TRP A 179 4.49 -15.82 -10.75
N ILE A 180 4.99 -16.19 -11.93
CA ILE A 180 6.07 -17.19 -12.07
C ILE A 180 7.37 -16.71 -11.42
N TYR A 181 7.73 -15.44 -11.59
CA TYR A 181 8.91 -14.84 -10.95
C TYR A 181 8.85 -14.95 -9.42
N ASN A 182 7.70 -14.59 -8.83
CA ASN A 182 7.50 -14.68 -7.38
C ASN A 182 7.51 -16.14 -6.89
N GLU A 183 6.98 -17.09 -7.68
CA GLU A 183 7.01 -18.51 -7.35
C GLU A 183 8.43 -19.10 -7.41
N MET A 184 9.25 -18.64 -8.36
CA MET A 184 10.67 -18.99 -8.44
C MET A 184 11.46 -18.45 -7.23
N GLN A 185 11.17 -17.23 -6.78
CA GLN A 185 11.81 -16.64 -5.60
C GLN A 185 11.42 -17.37 -4.30
N LYS A 186 10.14 -17.76 -4.15
CA LYS A 186 9.68 -18.53 -2.99
C LYS A 186 10.28 -19.94 -2.90
N ASN A 187 10.56 -20.55 -4.05
CA ASN A 187 11.12 -21.89 -4.15
C ASN A 187 12.65 -21.92 -4.29
N ALA A 188 13.32 -20.76 -4.26
CA ALA A 188 14.77 -20.70 -4.29
C ALA A 188 15.34 -21.23 -2.95
N PRO A 189 16.41 -22.06 -2.98
CA PRO A 189 17.05 -22.51 -1.74
C PRO A 189 17.59 -21.30 -0.96
N PRO A 190 17.50 -21.30 0.39
CA PRO A 190 18.08 -20.25 1.20
C PRO A 190 19.59 -20.18 0.90
N LYS A 191 20.08 -18.97 0.61
CA LYS A 191 21.50 -18.68 0.46
C LYS A 191 22.22 -18.70 1.80
#